data_AF-A0A0F9GVW5-F1
#
_entry.id   AF-A0A0F9GVW5-F1
#
_cell.length_a   1.000
_cell.length_b   1.000
_cell.length_c   1.000
_cell.angle_alpha   90.00
_cell.angle_beta   90.00
_cell.angle_gamma   90.00
#
_symmetry.space_group_name_H-M   'P 1'
#
loop_
_entity.id
_entity.type
_entity.pdbx_description
1 polymer ?
#
loop_
_entity_poly.entity_id
_entity_poly.type
_entity_poly.pdbx_seq_one_letter_code
_entity_poly.pdbx_strand_id
1 'polypeptide(L)'
;MARIEDHCEDCKALLGRSFEEVHKFLDQYSKVFDVGTFIEYHRTFLHNKRGILLAQERWGKKAGLAAKIHIVRDYHEQSLTDKNLEWIEEKVGKALMYFNNRDNMEPELHPSIMNAWGGKSLCCIAFEQEGYDECFHNIKEL
;
A
#
# COMPACT_ATOMS: atom_id res chain seq x y z
N MET A 1 -6.74 11.25 3.07
CA MET A 1 -6.39 10.31 1.98
C MET A 1 -6.74 10.96 0.66
N ALA A 2 -5.81 10.97 -0.28
CA ALA A 2 -6.10 11.51 -1.60
C ALA A 2 -7.01 10.54 -2.37
N ARG A 3 -7.70 11.04 -3.39
CA ARG A 3 -8.52 10.16 -4.24
C ARG A 3 -7.64 9.45 -5.25
N ILE A 4 -8.13 8.34 -5.79
CA ILE A 4 -7.41 7.62 -6.85
C ILE A 4 -7.11 8.51 -8.05
N GLU A 5 -7.99 9.46 -8.37
CA GLU A 5 -7.80 10.43 -9.45
C GLU A 5 -6.59 11.34 -9.16
N ASP A 6 -6.44 11.82 -7.92
CA ASP A 6 -5.32 12.67 -7.50
C ASP A 6 -3.98 11.93 -7.67
N HIS A 7 -3.93 10.66 -7.24
CA HIS A 7 -2.75 9.83 -7.39
C HIS A 7 -2.39 9.59 -8.87
N CYS A 8 -3.42 9.34 -9.69
CA CYS A 8 -3.25 9.14 -11.13
C CYS A 8 -2.72 10.42 -11.81
N GLU A 9 -3.16 11.60 -11.39
CA GLU A 9 -2.68 12.88 -11.90
C GLU A 9 -1.21 13.13 -11.53
N ASP A 10 -0.83 12.90 -10.27
CA ASP A 10 0.57 13.00 -9.82
C ASP A 10 1.47 12.06 -10.63
N CYS A 11 1.04 10.81 -10.84
CA CYS A 11 1.79 9.84 -11.64
C CYS A 11 1.86 10.21 -13.13
N LYS A 12 0.78 10.75 -13.72
CA LYS A 12 0.80 11.25 -15.10
C LYS A 12 1.83 12.37 -15.26
N ALA A 13 1.84 13.33 -14.33
CA ALA A 13 2.77 14.45 -14.34
C ALA A 13 4.24 14.00 -14.20
N LEU A 14 4.52 13.06 -13.27
CA LEU A 14 5.88 12.66 -12.93
C LEU A 14 6.44 11.52 -13.79
N LEU A 15 5.59 10.58 -14.23
CA LEU A 15 6.00 9.31 -14.85
C LEU A 15 5.43 9.10 -16.26
N GLY A 16 4.49 9.95 -16.69
CA GLY A 16 3.86 9.92 -18.01
C GLY A 16 2.69 8.94 -18.15
N ARG A 17 2.22 8.31 -17.06
CA ARG A 17 0.98 7.50 -17.04
C ARG A 17 0.38 7.41 -15.63
N SER A 18 -0.87 6.97 -15.51
CA SER A 18 -1.60 6.96 -14.23
C SER A 18 -1.15 5.90 -13.22
N PHE A 19 -0.75 4.71 -13.65
CA PHE A 19 -0.49 3.57 -12.74
C PHE A 19 -1.66 3.27 -11.78
N GLU A 20 -2.89 3.37 -12.28
CA GLU A 20 -4.10 3.15 -11.49
C GLU A 20 -4.12 1.76 -10.81
N GLU A 21 -3.60 0.75 -11.48
CA GLU A 21 -3.43 -0.60 -10.96
C GLU A 21 -2.54 -0.66 -9.70
N VAL A 22 -1.54 0.22 -9.61
CA VAL A 22 -0.66 0.31 -8.44
C VAL A 22 -1.41 0.93 -7.27
N HIS A 23 -2.18 1.99 -7.51
CA HIS A 23 -2.97 2.65 -6.46
C HIS A 23 -4.03 1.72 -5.89
N LYS A 24 -4.77 1.02 -6.77
CA LYS A 24 -5.74 -0.01 -6.37
C LYS A 24 -5.10 -1.12 -5.55
N PHE A 25 -3.89 -1.55 -5.93
CA PHE A 25 -3.16 -2.58 -5.21
C PHE A 25 -2.76 -2.13 -3.81
N LEU A 26 -2.23 -0.91 -3.65
CA LEU A 26 -1.83 -0.39 -2.34
C LEU A 26 -3.04 -0.17 -1.42
N ASP A 27 -4.15 0.31 -1.97
CA ASP A 27 -5.39 0.58 -1.24
C ASP A 27 -6.34 -0.62 -1.17
N GLN A 28 -5.94 -1.82 -1.57
CA GLN A 28 -6.85 -2.97 -1.67
C GLN A 28 -7.54 -3.31 -0.33
N TYR A 29 -6.88 -2.99 0.78
CA TYR A 29 -7.42 -3.21 2.13
C TYR A 29 -8.30 -2.06 2.64
N SER A 30 -8.38 -0.92 1.94
CA SER A 30 -9.20 0.23 2.33
C SER A 30 -10.69 -0.09 2.48
N LYS A 31 -11.19 -1.07 1.71
CA LYS A 31 -12.59 -1.53 1.75
C LYS A 31 -12.87 -2.65 2.75
N VAL A 32 -11.82 -3.23 3.34
CA VAL A 32 -11.94 -4.35 4.28
C VAL A 32 -12.26 -3.86 5.70
N PHE A 33 -11.88 -2.62 6.02
CA PHE A 33 -12.11 -2.01 7.33
C PHE A 33 -13.32 -1.07 7.29
N ASP A 34 -14.30 -1.30 8.16
CA ASP A 34 -15.54 -0.52 8.19
C ASP A 34 -15.28 0.95 8.59
N VAL A 35 -16.07 1.84 7.99
CA VAL A 35 -15.75 3.23 7.62
C VAL A 35 -15.77 4.21 8.81
N GLY A 36 -16.01 3.73 10.03
CA GLY A 36 -16.20 4.59 11.21
C GLY A 36 -14.92 4.97 11.96
N THR A 37 -13.91 4.11 12.01
CA THR A 37 -12.82 4.24 13.00
C THR A 37 -11.42 3.96 12.44
N PHE A 38 -11.31 3.27 11.31
CA PHE A 38 -10.04 2.67 10.85
C PHE A 38 -9.69 2.94 9.39
N ILE A 39 -10.26 3.99 8.77
CA ILE A 39 -9.96 4.34 7.37
C ILE A 39 -8.44 4.44 7.13
N GLU A 40 -7.69 4.96 8.09
CA GLU A 40 -6.23 5.12 7.99
C GLU A 40 -5.44 3.83 8.28
N TYR A 41 -6.09 2.79 8.81
CA TYR A 41 -5.45 1.55 9.21
C TYR A 41 -4.94 0.73 8.02
N HIS A 42 -5.61 0.79 6.87
CA HIS A 42 -5.16 0.05 5.68
C HIS A 42 -3.75 0.46 5.21
N ARG A 43 -3.27 1.65 5.60
CA ARG A 43 -1.93 2.14 5.25
C ARG A 43 -0.82 1.34 5.93
N THR A 44 -1.09 0.63 7.02
CA THR A 44 -0.07 -0.21 7.68
C THR A 44 0.31 -1.45 6.85
N PHE A 45 -0.54 -1.86 5.91
CA PHE A 45 -0.38 -3.10 5.14
C PHE A 45 0.58 -2.96 3.96
N LEU A 46 0.31 -2.01 3.06
CA LEU A 46 1.07 -1.86 1.81
C LEU A 46 1.67 -0.46 1.61
N HIS A 47 1.39 0.54 2.45
CA HIS A 47 2.03 1.87 2.38
C HIS A 47 3.41 1.86 3.06
N ASN A 48 4.14 0.77 2.86
CA ASN A 48 5.44 0.50 3.46
C ASN A 48 6.47 0.07 2.39
N LYS A 49 7.70 -0.21 2.82
CA LYS A 49 8.78 -0.64 1.91
C LYS A 49 8.43 -1.91 1.15
N ARG A 50 7.69 -2.84 1.78
CA ARG A 50 7.31 -4.11 1.16
C ARG A 50 6.31 -3.88 0.02
N GLY A 51 5.31 -3.02 0.21
CA GLY A 51 4.36 -2.68 -0.86
C GLY A 51 5.03 -2.05 -2.09
N ILE A 52 6.03 -1.18 -1.89
CA ILE A 52 6.83 -0.61 -2.99
C ILE A 52 7.56 -1.71 -3.78
N LEU A 53 8.22 -2.63 -3.07
CA LEU A 53 8.96 -3.74 -3.70
C LEU A 53 8.00 -4.67 -4.47
N LEU A 54 6.86 -5.02 -3.88
CA LEU A 54 5.85 -5.85 -4.53
C LEU A 54 5.29 -5.19 -5.81
N ALA A 55 4.99 -3.89 -5.78
CA ALA A 55 4.55 -3.17 -6.98
C ALA A 55 5.62 -3.18 -8.08
N GLN A 56 6.90 -3.01 -7.69
CA GLN A 56 8.02 -3.09 -8.61
C GLN A 56 8.20 -4.49 -9.20
N GLU A 57 8.06 -5.54 -8.41
CA GLU A 57 8.15 -6.94 -8.86
C GLU A 57 7.02 -7.26 -9.86
N ARG A 58 5.78 -6.80 -9.58
CA ARG A 58 4.60 -7.08 -10.41
C ARG A 58 4.59 -6.32 -11.74
N TRP A 59 4.95 -5.03 -11.74
CA TRP A 59 4.74 -4.15 -12.90
C TRP A 59 5.98 -3.37 -13.32
N GLY A 60 7.14 -3.70 -12.75
CA GLY A 60 8.44 -3.14 -13.10
C GLY A 60 8.80 -1.86 -12.37
N LYS A 61 10.01 -1.36 -12.65
CA LYS A 61 10.64 -0.24 -11.91
C LYS A 61 9.77 1.02 -11.79
N LYS A 62 9.05 1.40 -12.85
CA LYS A 62 8.19 2.60 -12.80
C LYS A 62 6.98 2.42 -11.87
N ALA A 63 6.48 1.20 -11.69
CA ALA A 63 5.41 0.93 -10.73
C ALA A 63 5.91 1.07 -9.28
N GLY A 64 7.17 0.69 -9.02
CA GLY A 64 7.83 1.01 -7.74
C GLY A 64 7.87 2.52 -7.48
N LEU A 65 8.17 3.33 -8.49
CA LEU A 65 8.12 4.80 -8.38
C LEU A 65 6.69 5.32 -8.14
N ALA A 66 5.69 4.77 -8.85
CA ALA A 66 4.28 5.12 -8.64
C ALA A 66 3.82 4.81 -7.21
N ALA A 67 4.27 3.69 -6.64
CA ALA A 67 4.00 3.34 -5.25
C ALA A 67 4.58 4.37 -4.27
N LYS A 68 5.81 4.85 -4.51
CA LYS A 68 6.41 5.93 -3.70
C LYS A 68 5.61 7.22 -3.79
N ILE A 69 5.20 7.63 -5.01
CA ILE A 69 4.38 8.82 -5.24
C ILE A 69 3.07 8.73 -4.47
N HIS A 70 2.39 7.59 -4.55
CA HIS A 70 1.15 7.33 -3.81
C HIS A 70 1.33 7.51 -2.29
N ILE A 71 2.33 6.84 -1.71
CA ILE A 71 2.64 6.90 -0.28
C ILE A 71 2.96 8.35 0.16
N VAL A 72 3.72 9.08 -0.64
CA VAL A 72 4.06 10.49 -0.37
C VAL A 72 2.84 11.39 -0.47
N ARG A 73 1.97 11.19 -1.46
CA ARG A 73 0.72 11.95 -1.64
C ARG A 73 -0.21 11.76 -0.45
N ASP A 74 -0.35 10.53 0.02
CA ASP A 74 -1.17 10.22 1.20
C ASP A 74 -0.61 10.76 2.51
N TYR A 75 0.71 10.91 2.60
CA TYR A 75 1.36 11.51 3.76
C TYR A 75 1.27 13.04 3.77
N HIS A 76 1.41 13.70 2.61
CA HIS A 76 1.43 15.17 2.52
C HIS A 76 0.06 15.80 2.21
N GLU A 77 -0.89 15.04 1.68
CA GLU A 77 -2.24 15.47 1.26
C GLU A 77 -2.29 16.61 0.23
N GLN A 78 -1.14 17.00 -0.35
CA GLN A 78 -1.00 18.07 -1.33
C GLN A 78 -0.61 17.54 -2.71
N SER A 79 -0.92 18.33 -3.76
CA SER A 79 -0.49 18.04 -5.12
C SER A 79 1.01 17.86 -5.26
N LEU A 80 1.42 16.87 -6.04
CA LEU A 80 2.82 16.57 -6.33
C LEU A 80 3.21 16.90 -7.79
N THR A 81 2.28 17.44 -8.57
CA THR A 81 2.46 17.73 -10.00
C THR A 81 3.58 18.71 -10.32
N ASP A 82 3.97 19.58 -9.36
CA ASP A 82 5.06 20.56 -9.49
C ASP A 82 6.40 20.06 -8.90
N LYS A 83 6.42 18.84 -8.37
CA LYS A 83 7.60 18.23 -7.76
C LYS A 83 8.40 17.43 -8.77
N ASN A 84 9.55 16.91 -8.33
CA ASN A 84 10.39 16.01 -9.11
C ASN A 84 10.63 14.70 -8.34
N LEU A 85 11.18 13.69 -9.02
CA LEU A 85 11.41 12.38 -8.42
C LEU A 85 12.41 12.41 -7.26
N GLU A 86 13.39 13.31 -7.29
CA GLU A 86 14.35 13.46 -6.19
C GLU A 86 13.66 13.90 -4.89
N TRP A 87 12.73 14.86 -5.00
CA TRP A 87 11.89 15.29 -3.88
C TRP A 87 11.03 14.14 -3.34
N ILE A 88 10.47 13.31 -4.22
CA ILE A 88 9.69 12.12 -3.83
C ILE A 88 10.56 11.14 -3.03
N GLU A 89 11.78 10.85 -3.49
CA GLU A 89 12.71 9.96 -2.78
C GLU A 89 13.11 10.52 -1.40
N GLU A 90 13.25 11.84 -1.26
CA GLU A 90 13.52 12.47 0.04
C GLU A 90 12.33 12.31 1.00
N LYS A 91 11.09 12.50 0.50
CA LYS A 91 9.88 12.46 1.35
C LYS A 91 9.40 11.06 1.67
N VAL A 92 9.62 10.08 0.78
CA VAL A 92 9.14 8.72 1.01
C VAL A 92 9.73 8.13 2.30
N GLY A 93 10.97 8.48 2.65
CA GLY A 93 11.57 8.06 3.93
C GLY A 93 10.74 8.50 5.14
N LYS A 94 10.25 9.74 5.15
CA LYS A 94 9.42 10.30 6.24
C LYS A 94 8.03 9.66 6.27
N ALA A 95 7.42 9.48 5.09
CA ALA A 95 6.13 8.82 4.97
C ALA A 95 6.19 7.37 5.46
N LEU A 96 7.23 6.62 5.05
CA LEU A 96 7.45 5.24 5.50
C LEU A 96 7.66 5.16 7.01
N MET A 97 8.39 6.11 7.62
CA MET A 97 8.53 6.16 9.08
C MET A 97 7.19 6.45 9.76
N TYR A 98 6.37 7.35 9.21
CA TYR A 98 5.06 7.67 9.76
C TYR A 98 4.11 6.47 9.73
N PHE A 99 4.07 5.73 8.61
CA PHE A 99 3.21 4.55 8.47
C PHE A 99 3.75 3.32 9.22
N ASN A 100 5.06 3.15 9.34
CA ASN A 100 5.69 2.04 10.08
C ASN A 100 5.82 2.27 11.61
N ASN A 101 5.63 3.50 12.11
CA ASN A 101 5.75 3.79 13.55
C ASN A 101 4.58 3.26 14.40
N ARG A 102 3.62 2.58 13.80
CA ARG A 102 2.68 1.72 14.52
C ARG A 102 3.22 0.31 14.41
N ASP A 103 4.13 0.00 15.34
CA ASP A 103 4.72 -1.29 15.72
C ASP A 103 4.67 -2.41 14.67
N ASN A 104 5.84 -3.02 14.41
CA ASN A 104 6.06 -4.27 13.65
C ASN A 104 5.22 -5.50 14.09
N MET A 105 4.12 -5.32 14.81
CA MET A 105 3.06 -6.30 14.88
C MET A 105 2.48 -6.43 13.48
N GLU A 106 2.42 -7.67 12.96
CA GLU A 106 1.31 -8.01 12.09
C GLU A 106 0.07 -7.35 12.70
N PRO A 107 -0.63 -6.45 11.97
CA PRO A 107 -1.76 -5.73 12.52
C PRO A 107 -2.66 -6.76 13.20
N GLU A 108 -2.79 -6.69 14.54
CA GLU A 108 -3.66 -7.62 15.26
C GLU A 108 -5.03 -7.49 14.61
N LEU A 109 -5.42 -8.56 13.93
CA LEU A 109 -6.67 -8.59 13.19
C LEU A 109 -7.78 -8.21 14.16
N HIS A 110 -8.43 -7.09 13.88
CA HIS A 110 -9.56 -6.65 14.69
C HIS A 110 -10.54 -7.84 14.84
N PRO A 111 -11.09 -8.13 16.03
CA PRO A 111 -11.90 -9.34 16.26
C PRO A 111 -13.08 -9.50 15.30
N SER A 112 -13.62 -8.41 14.74
CA SER A 112 -14.65 -8.47 13.69
C SER A 112 -14.16 -9.11 12.39
N ILE A 113 -12.86 -8.99 12.07
CA ILE A 113 -12.22 -9.62 10.91
C ILE A 113 -11.88 -11.08 11.23
N MET A 114 -11.39 -11.39 12.44
CA MET A 114 -11.19 -12.78 12.87
C MET A 114 -12.50 -13.58 12.78
N ASN A 115 -13.63 -12.98 13.16
CA ASN A 115 -14.94 -13.65 13.16
C ASN A 115 -15.61 -13.72 11.79
N ALA A 116 -15.44 -12.70 10.93
CA ALA A 116 -16.00 -12.73 9.58
C ALA A 116 -15.26 -13.71 8.64
N TRP A 117 -14.03 -14.12 8.98
CA TRP A 117 -13.14 -14.90 8.11
C TRP A 117 -12.61 -16.20 8.76
N GLY A 118 -13.21 -16.64 9.88
CA GLY A 118 -12.93 -17.93 10.51
C GLY A 118 -11.51 -18.06 11.10
N GLY A 119 -10.88 -16.97 11.52
CA GLY A 119 -9.57 -16.98 12.19
C GLY A 119 -8.35 -17.17 11.29
N LYS A 120 -8.47 -16.94 9.96
CA LYS A 120 -7.33 -16.98 9.04
C LYS A 120 -6.49 -15.70 9.12
N SER A 121 -5.16 -15.83 9.00
CA SER A 121 -4.21 -14.71 8.84
C SER A 121 -4.51 -13.89 7.57
N LEU A 122 -4.19 -12.59 7.59
CA LEU A 122 -4.28 -11.70 6.41
C LEU A 122 -3.54 -12.23 5.19
N CYS A 123 -2.43 -12.92 5.39
CA CYS A 123 -1.66 -13.53 4.31
C CYS A 123 -2.49 -14.58 3.55
N CYS A 124 -3.35 -15.32 4.26
CA CYS A 124 -4.27 -16.29 3.66
C CYS A 124 -5.46 -15.63 2.95
N ILE A 125 -5.91 -14.46 3.44
CA ILE A 125 -7.12 -13.78 2.93
C ILE A 125 -6.85 -13.05 1.61
N ALA A 126 -5.67 -12.43 1.46
CA ALA A 126 -5.28 -11.77 0.21
C ALA A 126 -5.16 -12.74 -0.98
N PHE A 127 -4.93 -14.02 -0.70
CA PHE A 127 -4.73 -15.08 -1.69
C PHE A 127 -6.05 -15.65 -2.24
N GLU A 128 -7.10 -15.74 -1.43
CA GLU A 128 -8.40 -16.31 -1.85
C GLU A 128 -9.18 -15.40 -2.81
N GLN A 129 -8.93 -14.09 -2.85
CA GLN A 129 -9.65 -13.18 -3.76
C GLN A 129 -9.12 -13.16 -5.21
N GLU A 130 -7.90 -13.67 -5.49
CA GLU A 130 -7.33 -13.66 -6.85
C GLU A 130 -7.11 -15.05 -7.48
N GLY A 131 -7.45 -16.16 -6.81
CA GLY A 131 -7.39 -17.49 -7.42
C GLY A 131 -6.00 -17.94 -7.85
N TYR A 132 -4.96 -17.64 -7.06
CA TYR A 132 -3.60 -18.14 -7.27
C TYR A 132 -3.21 -19.14 -6.17
N ASP A 133 -2.77 -20.35 -6.54
CA ASP A 133 -2.64 -21.53 -5.69
C ASP A 133 -1.24 -21.75 -5.07
N GLU A 134 -0.44 -20.71 -4.81
CA GLU A 134 0.91 -20.88 -4.23
C GLU A 134 1.07 -20.28 -2.83
N CYS A 135 0.71 -21.06 -1.82
CA CYS A 135 1.18 -20.87 -0.46
C CYS A 135 2.70 -21.03 -0.39
N PHE A 136 3.43 -19.94 -0.12
CA PHE A 136 4.82 -20.02 0.34
C PHE A 136 4.88 -20.63 1.76
N HIS A 137 4.90 -21.97 1.83
CA HIS A 137 5.50 -22.66 2.97
C HIS A 137 7.02 -22.60 2.81
N ASN A 138 7.65 -21.53 3.31
CA ASN A 138 8.97 -21.60 3.93
C ASN A 138 9.42 -20.21 4.41
N ILE A 139 9.04 -19.89 5.64
CA ILE A 139 9.93 -19.14 6.54
C ILE A 139 10.15 -20.04 7.75
N LYS A 140 11.05 -21.00 7.57
CA LYS A 140 11.86 -21.51 8.67
C LYS A 140 13.32 -21.20 8.31
N GLU A 141 13.91 -20.39 9.19
CA GLU A 141 15.35 -20.22 9.40
C GLU A 141 16.17 -19.54 8.30
N LEU A 142 16.40 -18.23 8.49
CA LEU A 142 17.70 -17.58 8.31
C LEU A 142 17.88 -16.51 9.39
#